data_AF-A0A0Q6LX37-F1
#
_entry.id   AF-A0A0Q6LX37-F1
#
_cell.length_a   1.000
_cell.length_b   1.000
_cell.length_c   1.000
_cell.angle_alpha   90.00
_cell.angle_beta   90.00
_cell.angle_gamma   90.00
#
_symmetry.space_group_name_H-M   'P 1'
#
loop_
_entity.id
_entity.type
_entity.pdbx_description
1 polymer ?
#
loop_
_entity_poly.entity_id
_entity_poly.type
_entity_poly.pdbx_seq_one_letter_code
_entity_poly.pdbx_strand_id
1 'polypeptide(L)'
;MIAAANKFSNRVIERGTFVCTEGPRFETPAEIRAHQLEGGDIVGTPLVPEVIFAREAEMCFASIAPVINFGSGMAPAVVHFGPGSMNEIYYKEGLHDLIEKTLIEAISALSIERTCNCRNALVGGFNGEPPAWMKAKSTAASERT
;
A
#
# COMPACT_ATOMS: atom_id res chain seq x y z
N MET A 1 -9.62 -5.82 -4.14
CA MET A 1 -9.50 -4.94 -2.95
C MET A 1 -10.56 -3.84 -2.95
N ILE A 2 -10.56 -2.88 -3.88
CA ILE A 2 -11.54 -1.78 -3.94
C ILE A 2 -13.00 -2.29 -3.92
N ALA A 3 -13.34 -3.24 -4.79
CA ALA A 3 -14.68 -3.82 -4.84
C ALA A 3 -15.09 -4.50 -3.52
N ALA A 4 -14.14 -5.08 -2.77
CA ALA A 4 -14.40 -5.66 -1.45
C ALA A 4 -14.66 -4.57 -0.41
N ALA A 5 -13.84 -3.52 -0.40
CA ALA A 5 -13.99 -2.38 0.52
C ALA A 5 -15.34 -1.65 0.33
N ASN A 6 -15.76 -1.45 -0.93
CA ASN A 6 -17.01 -0.80 -1.28
C ASN A 6 -18.27 -1.55 -0.78
N LYS A 7 -18.16 -2.84 -0.41
CA LYS A 7 -19.27 -3.57 0.23
C LYS A 7 -19.52 -3.15 1.68
N PHE A 8 -18.49 -2.64 2.36
CA PHE A 8 -18.52 -2.37 3.79
C PHE A 8 -18.45 -0.89 4.14
N SER A 9 -17.97 -0.03 3.22
CA SER A 9 -17.86 1.41 3.44
C SER A 9 -18.07 2.19 2.14
N ASN A 10 -18.71 3.35 2.25
CA ASN A 10 -18.85 4.35 1.18
C ASN A 10 -17.73 5.41 1.20
N ARG A 11 -16.73 5.27 2.08
CA ARG A 11 -15.63 6.22 2.26
C ARG A 11 -14.32 5.73 1.61
N VAL A 12 -14.43 4.88 0.60
CA VAL A 12 -13.27 4.33 -0.11
C VAL A 12 -12.80 5.34 -1.16
N ILE A 13 -11.54 5.72 -1.06
CA ILE A 13 -10.86 6.51 -2.09
C ILE A 13 -10.11 5.53 -2.99
N GLU A 14 -10.51 5.44 -4.26
CA GLU A 14 -10.01 4.40 -5.16
C GLU A 14 -8.60 4.69 -5.71
N ARG A 15 -8.17 5.95 -5.68
CA ARG A 15 -6.90 6.41 -6.24
C ARG A 15 -6.31 7.52 -5.39
N GLY A 16 -5.00 7.49 -5.22
CA GLY A 16 -4.23 8.57 -4.62
C GLY A 16 -2.74 8.29 -4.72
N THR A 17 -1.93 9.34 -4.58
CA THR A 17 -0.47 9.30 -4.55
C THR A 17 -0.01 9.20 -3.10
N PHE A 18 0.60 8.07 -2.74
CA PHE A 18 1.22 7.86 -1.43
C PHE A 18 2.62 8.46 -1.42
N VAL A 19 2.87 9.42 -0.53
CA VAL A 19 4.18 9.97 -0.26
C VAL A 19 4.80 9.19 0.89
N CYS A 20 5.88 8.45 0.59
CA CYS A 20 6.61 7.71 1.59
C CYS A 20 7.69 8.61 2.20
N THR A 21 7.63 8.83 3.51
CA THR A 21 8.64 9.57 4.27
C THR A 21 9.39 8.62 5.20
N GLU A 22 10.60 9.02 5.60
CA GLU A 22 11.47 8.18 6.45
C GLU A 22 10.94 8.00 7.89
N GLY A 23 10.22 8.99 8.44
CA GLY A 23 9.86 8.99 9.86
C GLY A 23 11.09 9.04 10.79
N PRO A 24 10.96 8.72 12.10
CA PRO A 24 9.72 8.48 12.86
C PRO A 24 8.97 9.76 13.23
N ARG A 25 9.55 10.93 12.93
CA ARG A 25 8.88 12.22 13.10
C ARG A 25 7.75 12.36 12.09
N PHE A 26 6.72 13.13 12.44
CA PHE A 26 5.82 13.67 11.43
C PHE A 26 6.49 14.76 10.60
N GLU A 27 5.90 15.00 9.44
CA GLU A 27 6.24 16.08 8.54
C GLU A 27 5.85 17.41 9.16
N THR A 28 6.65 18.44 8.89
CA THR A 28 6.31 19.82 9.18
C THR A 28 5.18 20.29 8.26
N PRO A 29 4.44 21.35 8.63
CA PRO A 29 3.45 21.93 7.72
C PRO A 29 4.03 22.40 6.38
N ALA A 30 5.32 22.76 6.33
CA ALA A 30 5.98 23.16 5.10
C ALA A 30 6.22 21.95 4.17
N GLU A 31 6.67 20.83 4.73
CA GLU A 31 6.84 19.56 3.99
C GLU A 31 5.50 19.03 3.46
N ILE A 32 4.44 19.04 4.28
CA ILE A 32 3.09 18.66 3.84
C ILE A 32 2.63 19.51 2.64
N ARG A 33 2.82 20.82 2.69
CA ARG A 33 2.48 21.71 1.56
C ARG A 33 3.32 21.40 0.32
N ALA A 34 4.61 21.10 0.49
CA ALA A 34 5.47 20.70 -0.63
C ALA A 34 4.96 19.41 -1.28
N HIS A 35 4.64 18.39 -0.49
CA HIS A 35 4.10 17.13 -0.98
C HIS A 35 2.75 17.29 -1.69
N GLN A 36 1.88 18.18 -1.22
CA GLN A 36 0.64 18.52 -1.94
C GLN A 36 0.92 19.14 -3.30
N LEU A 37 1.91 20.03 -3.41
CA LEU A 37 2.33 20.62 -4.69
C LEU A 37 2.94 19.56 -5.64
N GLU A 38 3.59 18.55 -5.08
CA GLU A 38 4.10 17.38 -5.82
C GLU A 38 3.00 16.39 -6.24
N GLY A 39 1.74 16.62 -5.82
CA GLY A 39 0.59 15.77 -6.14
C GLY A 39 0.38 14.62 -5.16
N GLY A 40 0.96 14.68 -3.96
CA GLY A 40 0.74 13.76 -2.87
C GLY A 40 -0.65 13.91 -2.25
N ASP A 41 -1.36 12.79 -2.09
CA ASP A 41 -2.70 12.75 -1.46
C ASP A 41 -2.64 12.26 -0.01
N ILE A 42 -1.71 11.35 0.27
CA ILE A 42 -1.53 10.74 1.60
C ILE A 42 -0.03 10.65 1.89
N VAL A 43 0.35 10.79 3.16
CA VAL A 43 1.73 10.62 3.62
C VAL A 43 1.80 9.54 4.70
N GLY A 44 2.88 8.78 4.73
CA GLY A 44 3.12 7.81 5.80
C GLY A 44 4.34 6.92 5.56
N THR A 45 4.44 5.87 6.38
CA THR A 45 5.57 4.93 6.41
C THR A 45 5.06 3.54 6.84
N PRO A 46 5.62 2.41 6.36
CA PRO A 46 6.47 2.21 5.19
C PRO A 46 5.69 1.64 3.98
N LEU A 47 5.99 2.15 2.79
CA LEU A 47 5.51 1.57 1.51
C LEU A 47 6.65 1.40 0.50
N VAL A 48 7.66 2.27 0.60
CA VAL A 48 8.94 2.15 -0.08
C VAL A 48 9.95 1.74 0.98
N PRO A 49 10.74 0.66 0.77
CA PRO A 49 10.97 -0.06 -0.49
C PRO A 49 10.04 -1.27 -0.77
N GLU A 50 9.05 -1.57 0.05
CA GLU A 50 8.24 -2.80 -0.04
C GLU A 50 7.58 -2.99 -1.41
N VAL A 51 7.00 -1.92 -1.98
CA VAL A 51 6.39 -1.96 -3.31
C VAL A 51 7.41 -2.27 -4.42
N ILE A 52 8.64 -1.80 -4.26
CA ILE A 52 9.75 -2.04 -5.19
C ILE A 52 10.14 -3.51 -5.11
N PHE A 53 10.37 -4.03 -3.90
CA PHE A 53 10.72 -5.43 -3.70
C PHE A 53 9.63 -6.39 -4.19
N ALA A 54 8.35 -6.06 -3.98
CA ALA A 54 7.25 -6.87 -4.51
C ALA A 54 7.25 -6.89 -6.05
N ARG A 55 7.59 -5.77 -6.69
CA ARG A 55 7.71 -5.68 -8.15
C ARG A 55 8.91 -6.48 -8.67
N GLU A 56 10.05 -6.39 -8.00
CA GLU A 56 11.26 -7.16 -8.31
C GLU A 56 11.05 -8.67 -8.08
N ALA A 57 10.18 -9.05 -7.15
CA ALA A 57 9.77 -10.44 -6.94
C ALA A 57 8.65 -10.92 -7.89
N GLU A 58 8.22 -10.09 -8.85
CA GLU A 58 7.13 -10.40 -9.79
C GLU A 58 5.80 -10.78 -9.11
N MET A 59 5.53 -10.18 -7.96
CA MET A 59 4.31 -10.35 -7.17
C MET A 59 3.27 -9.28 -7.57
N CYS A 60 1.99 -9.64 -7.68
CA CYS A 60 0.95 -8.60 -7.72
C CYS A 60 0.88 -8.01 -6.29
N PHE A 61 1.03 -6.69 -6.15
CA PHE A 61 1.05 -5.97 -4.87
C PHE A 61 -0.13 -5.00 -4.79
N ALA A 62 -0.72 -4.87 -3.60
CA ALA A 62 -1.75 -3.89 -3.31
C ALA A 62 -1.60 -3.41 -1.86
N SER A 63 -1.89 -2.14 -1.61
CA SER A 63 -1.88 -1.55 -0.27
C SER A 63 -3.30 -1.12 0.13
N ILE A 64 -3.60 -1.25 1.41
CA ILE A 64 -4.75 -0.60 2.06
C ILE A 64 -4.16 0.48 2.97
N ALA A 65 -4.49 1.74 2.71
CA ALA A 65 -3.96 2.86 3.45
C ALA A 65 -5.08 3.55 4.26
N PRO A 66 -5.27 3.19 5.53
CA PRO A 66 -6.25 3.84 6.39
C PRO A 66 -5.84 5.30 6.69
N VAL A 67 -6.74 6.24 6.43
CA VAL A 67 -6.54 7.65 6.79
C VAL A 67 -7.01 7.86 8.23
N ILE A 68 -6.05 7.99 9.13
CA ILE A 68 -6.24 8.05 10.59
C ILE A 68 -6.03 9.45 11.17
N ASN A 69 -5.41 10.36 10.40
CA ASN A 69 -5.26 11.77 10.75
C ASN A 69 -4.98 12.61 9.49
N PHE A 70 -5.13 13.93 9.64
CA PHE A 70 -4.67 14.89 8.63
C PHE A 70 -3.18 15.19 8.81
N GLY A 71 -2.53 15.59 7.71
CA GLY A 71 -1.16 16.08 7.74
C GLY A 71 -1.01 17.34 8.61
N SER A 72 0.19 17.54 9.16
CA SER A 72 0.52 18.69 10.00
C SER A 72 0.11 20.02 9.37
N GLY A 73 -0.67 20.82 10.10
CA GLY A 73 -1.12 22.14 9.65
C GLY A 73 -2.37 22.14 8.75
N MET A 74 -2.97 20.98 8.48
CA MET A 74 -4.24 20.88 7.73
C MET A 74 -5.47 20.82 8.64
N ALA A 75 -5.30 20.41 9.90
CA ALA A 75 -6.35 20.31 10.91
C ALA A 75 -5.73 20.55 12.32
N PRO A 76 -6.54 20.68 13.40
CA PRO A 76 -6.02 20.73 14.76
C PRO A 76 -5.07 19.57 15.05
N ALA A 77 -4.03 19.83 15.86
CA ALA A 77 -2.95 18.87 16.10
C ALA A 77 -3.51 17.55 16.67
N VAL A 78 -3.18 16.45 15.99
CA VAL A 78 -3.52 15.10 16.45
C VAL A 78 -2.50 14.64 17.47
N VAL A 79 -2.98 14.07 18.57
CA VAL A 79 -2.14 13.49 19.62
C VAL A 79 -1.76 12.05 19.26
N HIS A 80 -0.51 11.65 19.50
CA HIS A 80 -0.09 10.24 19.28
C HIS A 80 -0.75 9.27 20.26
N PHE A 81 -1.02 9.72 21.48
CA PHE A 81 -1.59 8.92 22.56
C PHE A 81 -2.64 9.73 23.32
N GLY A 82 -3.67 9.05 23.80
CA GLY A 82 -4.77 9.67 24.56
C GLY A 82 -6.05 9.84 23.73
N PRO A 83 -7.06 10.52 24.31
CA PRO A 83 -8.34 10.76 23.67
C PRO A 83 -8.20 11.47 22.31
N GLY A 84 -8.74 10.88 21.24
CA GLY A 84 -8.64 11.41 19.88
C GLY A 84 -7.31 11.13 19.19
N SER A 85 -6.54 10.17 19.70
CA SER A 85 -5.29 9.75 19.07
C SER A 85 -5.51 8.84 17.87
N MET A 86 -4.47 8.77 17.03
CA MET A 86 -4.39 7.90 15.88
C MET A 86 -4.75 6.42 16.19
N ASN A 87 -4.26 5.91 17.32
CA ASN A 87 -4.56 4.54 17.76
C ASN A 87 -6.04 4.38 18.15
N GLU A 88 -6.64 5.39 18.76
CA GLU A 88 -8.04 5.34 19.14
C GLU A 88 -8.95 5.37 17.92
N ILE A 89 -8.66 6.21 16.93
CA ILE A 89 -9.37 6.25 15.66
C ILE A 89 -9.29 4.88 14.97
N TYR A 90 -8.10 4.26 14.96
CA TYR A 90 -7.92 2.96 14.33
C TYR A 90 -8.71 1.83 15.02
N TYR A 91 -8.64 1.74 16.36
CA TYR A 91 -9.22 0.61 17.10
C TYR A 91 -10.65 0.84 17.59
N LYS A 92 -11.01 2.04 18.06
CA LYS A 92 -12.33 2.29 18.68
C LYS A 92 -13.39 2.75 17.70
N GLU A 93 -13.01 3.38 16.59
CA GLU A 93 -13.99 3.82 15.57
C GLU A 93 -14.31 2.72 14.54
N GLY A 94 -13.87 1.48 14.78
CA GLY A 94 -14.21 0.33 13.94
C GLY A 94 -13.49 0.27 12.59
N LEU A 95 -12.47 1.13 12.38
CA LEU A 95 -11.66 1.11 11.16
C LEU A 95 -10.89 -0.20 11.03
N HIS A 96 -10.37 -0.74 12.13
CA HIS A 96 -9.79 -2.07 12.20
C HIS A 96 -10.74 -3.15 11.66
N ASP A 97 -11.99 -3.19 12.13
CA ASP A 97 -12.99 -4.20 11.73
C ASP A 97 -13.35 -4.08 10.24
N LEU A 98 -13.38 -2.85 9.72
CA LEU A 98 -13.61 -2.59 8.30
C LEU A 98 -12.48 -3.17 7.44
N ILE A 99 -11.22 -2.96 7.86
CA ILE A 99 -10.05 -3.48 7.15
C ILE A 99 -10.06 -5.01 7.20
N GLU A 100 -10.33 -5.61 8.36
CA GLU A 100 -10.39 -7.07 8.53
C GLU A 100 -11.44 -7.69 7.59
N LYS A 101 -12.68 -7.18 7.60
CA LYS A 101 -13.74 -7.65 6.71
C LYS A 101 -13.38 -7.48 5.24
N THR A 102 -12.78 -6.34 4.88
CA THR A 102 -12.32 -6.05 3.52
C THR A 102 -11.27 -7.06 3.07
N LEU A 103 -10.30 -7.39 3.93
CA LEU A 103 -9.25 -8.37 3.62
C LEU A 103 -9.83 -9.77 3.43
N ILE A 104 -10.71 -10.23 4.35
CA ILE A 104 -11.37 -11.54 4.25
C ILE A 104 -12.14 -11.66 2.93
N GLU A 105 -12.95 -10.66 2.60
CA GLU A 105 -13.71 -10.61 1.36
C GLU A 105 -12.79 -10.56 0.12
N ALA A 106 -11.75 -9.73 0.15
CA ALA A 106 -10.82 -9.59 -0.96
C ALA A 106 -10.03 -10.88 -1.23
N ILE A 107 -9.60 -11.59 -0.18
CA ILE A 107 -8.91 -12.88 -0.29
C ILE A 107 -9.88 -13.95 -0.80
N SER A 108 -11.12 -13.97 -0.29
CA SER A 108 -12.13 -14.95 -0.71
C SER A 108 -12.52 -14.80 -2.19
N ALA A 109 -12.49 -13.57 -2.70
CA ALA A 109 -12.74 -13.25 -4.10
C ALA A 109 -11.49 -13.35 -5.00
N LEU A 110 -10.30 -13.61 -4.45
CA LEU A 110 -9.06 -13.59 -5.21
C LEU A 110 -8.94 -14.84 -6.09
N SER A 111 -8.79 -14.63 -7.40
CA SER A 111 -8.53 -15.73 -8.33
C SER A 111 -7.10 -16.24 -8.19
N ILE A 112 -6.92 -17.56 -8.31
CA ILE A 112 -5.59 -18.18 -8.41
C ILE A 112 -4.90 -17.79 -9.72
N GLU A 113 -5.69 -17.65 -10.79
CA GLU A 113 -5.21 -17.18 -12.08
C GLU A 113 -4.89 -15.68 -12.01
N ARG A 114 -3.70 -15.31 -12.52
CA ARG A 114 -3.23 -13.92 -12.56
C ARG A 114 -3.41 -13.37 -13.96
N THR A 115 -4.26 -12.37 -14.11
CA THR A 115 -4.42 -11.59 -15.36
C THR A 115 -3.56 -10.31 -15.37
N CYS A 116 -2.85 -10.04 -14.27
CA CYS A 116 -1.96 -8.88 -14.08
C CYS A 116 -0.61 -9.09 -14.80
N ASN A 117 0.01 -8.04 -15.35
CA ASN A 117 1.36 -8.14 -15.94
C ASN A 117 2.50 -8.22 -14.89
N CYS A 118 2.19 -8.30 -13.60
CA CYS A 118 3.23 -8.31 -12.56
C CYS A 118 4.13 -9.56 -12.63
N ARG A 119 3.61 -10.70 -13.14
CA ARG A 119 4.41 -11.92 -13.35
C ARG A 119 5.58 -11.71 -14.33
N ASN A 120 5.48 -10.72 -15.21
CA ASN A 120 6.49 -10.44 -16.22
C ASN A 120 7.19 -9.11 -15.94
N ALA A 121 7.14 -8.62 -14.70
CA ALA A 121 7.64 -7.29 -14.36
C ALA A 121 9.15 -7.14 -14.58
N LEU A 122 9.92 -8.24 -14.54
CA LEU A 122 11.36 -8.24 -14.77
C LEU A 122 11.75 -8.49 -16.23
N VAL A 123 10.80 -8.76 -17.13
CA VAL A 123 11.09 -8.91 -18.56
C VAL A 123 11.64 -7.59 -19.08
N GLY A 124 12.95 -7.57 -19.38
CA GLY A 124 13.68 -6.37 -19.80
C GLY A 124 14.08 -5.42 -18.65
N GLY A 125 13.87 -5.80 -17.38
CA GLY A 125 14.24 -5.00 -16.21
C GLY A 125 15.72 -5.13 -15.80
N PHE A 126 16.45 -6.08 -16.38
CA PHE A 126 17.87 -6.30 -16.10
C PHE A 126 18.76 -5.60 -17.10
N ASN A 127 19.71 -4.82 -16.58
CA ASN A 127 20.86 -4.35 -17.35
C ASN A 127 21.91 -5.46 -17.39
N GLY A 128 21.99 -6.18 -18.51
CA GLY A 128 22.91 -7.29 -18.71
C GLY A 128 22.26 -8.66 -18.51
N GLU A 129 23.09 -9.70 -18.34
CA GLU A 129 22.58 -11.05 -18.17
C GLU A 129 22.08 -11.30 -16.73
N PRO A 130 20.85 -11.85 -16.57
CA PRO A 130 20.39 -12.30 -15.26
C PRO A 130 21.37 -13.31 -14.65
N PRO A 131 21.59 -13.27 -13.32
CA PRO A 131 22.48 -14.21 -12.67
C PRO A 131 21.95 -15.64 -12.79
N ALA A 132 22.86 -16.62 -12.81
CA ALA A 132 22.53 -18.03 -13.08
C ALA A 132 21.43 -18.59 -12.15
N TRP A 133 21.43 -18.19 -10.88
CA TRP A 133 20.43 -18.62 -9.88
C TRP A 133 18.99 -18.14 -10.19
N MET A 134 18.83 -17.07 -10.98
CA MET A 134 17.53 -16.55 -11.39
C MET A 134 17.00 -17.30 -12.62
N LYS A 135 17.86 -17.62 -13.59
CA LYS A 135 17.51 -18.38 -14.80
C LYS A 135 16.91 -19.76 -14.47
N ALA A 136 17.44 -20.41 -13.42
CA ALA A 136 16.99 -21.73 -12.94
C ALA A 136 15.53 -21.77 -12.45
N LYS A 137 14.91 -20.62 -12.11
CA LYS A 137 13.50 -20.56 -11.68
C LYS A 137 12.51 -20.52 -12.85
N SER A 138 12.95 -20.08 -14.03
CA SER A 138 12.06 -19.98 -15.21
C SER A 138 11.68 -21.35 -15.79
N THR A 139 12.56 -22.35 -15.67
CA THR A 139 12.33 -23.72 -16.16
C THR A 139 11.42 -24.54 -15.25
N ALA A 140 11.39 -24.27 -13.94
CA ALA A 140 10.55 -25.01 -12.99
C ALA A 140 9.06 -24.55 -12.97
N ALA A 141 8.70 -23.54 -13.76
CA ALA A 141 7.34 -23.04 -13.89
C ALA A 141 6.58 -23.70 -15.07
N SER A 142 7.27 -24.30 -16.05
CA SER A 142 6.65 -25.01 -17.17
C SER A 142 6.28 -26.46 -16.86
N GLU A 143 6.64 -26.99 -15.69
CA GLU A 143 6.41 -28.39 -15.30
C GLU A 143 5.28 -28.55 -14.26
N ARG A 144 4.51 -27.49 -13.96
CA ARG A 144 3.39 -27.50 -13.00
C ARG A 144 2.05 -27.13 -13.64
N THR A 145 1.75 -27.76 -14.78
CA THR A 145 0.40 -27.87 -15.38
C THR A 145 -0.01 -29.32 -15.43
#